data_AF-A0A9E1ZGC1-F1
#
_entry.id   AF-A0A9E1ZGC1-F1
#
_cell.length_a   1.000
_cell.length_b   1.000
_cell.length_c   1.000
_cell.angle_alpha   90.00
_cell.angle_beta   90.00
_cell.angle_gamma   90.00
#
_symmetry.space_group_name_H-M   'P 1'
#
loop_
_entity.id
_entity.type
_entity.pdbx_description
1 polymer ?
#
loop_
_entity_poly.entity_id
_entity_poly.type
_entity_poly.pdbx_seq_one_letter_code
_entity_poly.pdbx_strand_id
1 'polypeptide(L)' 'RVVDTAEVDEGDFISREVDPILDKISKQGIQSLTERERRVLDKARSKM' A
#
# COMPACT_ATOMS: atom_id res chain seq x y z
N ARG A 1 18.48 7.46 -19.13
CA ARG A 1 17.09 7.40 -18.63
C ARG A 1 17.17 7.59 -17.13
N VAL A 2 17.08 8.84 -16.67
CA VAL A 2 16.86 9.09 -15.24
C VAL A 2 15.46 8.58 -14.98
N VAL A 3 15.35 7.45 -14.30
CA VAL A 3 14.07 7.02 -13.75
C VAL A 3 13.76 8.05 -12.67
N ASP A 4 12.74 8.86 -12.88
CA ASP A 4 12.33 9.89 -11.92
C ASP A 4 12.13 9.22 -10.56
N THR A 5 13.03 9.50 -9.62
CA THR A 5 13.10 8.83 -8.31
C THR A 5 11.79 8.93 -7.52
N ALA A 6 10.94 9.91 -7.85
CA ALA A 6 9.62 10.10 -7.28
C ALA A 6 8.60 9.02 -7.73
N GLU A 7 8.64 8.56 -8.98
CA GLU A 7 7.76 7.47 -9.45
C GLU A 7 8.21 6.11 -8.88
N VAL A 8 9.53 5.94 -8.70
CA VAL A 8 10.10 4.73 -8.11
C VAL A 8 9.66 4.59 -6.65
N ASP A 9 9.57 5.70 -5.90
CA ASP A 9 9.22 5.68 -4.47
C ASP A 9 7.73 5.38 -4.23
N GLU A 10 6.84 5.84 -5.13
CA GLU A 10 5.40 5.53 -5.02
C GLU A 10 5.07 4.11 -5.47
N GLY A 11 5.64 3.67 -6.60
CA GLY A 11 5.48 2.29 -7.07
C GLY A 11 6.04 1.28 -6.06
N ASP A 12 7.20 1.57 -5.46
CA ASP A 12 7.80 0.73 -4.42
C ASP A 12 6.95 0.73 -3.14
N PHE A 13 6.37 1.88 -2.75
CA PHE A 13 5.49 1.93 -1.58
C PHE A 13 4.21 1.12 -1.77
N ILE A 14 3.55 1.24 -2.94
CA ILE A 14 2.36 0.45 -3.25
C ILE A 14 2.71 -1.04 -3.23
N SER A 15 3.77 -1.43 -3.93
CA SER A 15 4.15 -2.85 -4.05
C SER A 15 4.60 -3.48 -2.72
N ARG A 16 5.29 -2.72 -1.85
CA ARG A 16 5.85 -3.25 -0.59
C ARG A 16 4.90 -3.16 0.59
N GLU A 17 4.09 -2.12 0.67
CA GLU A 17 3.25 -1.87 1.86
C GLU A 17 1.76 -2.04 1.55
N VAL A 18 1.28 -1.69 0.35
CA VAL A 18 -0.16 -1.76 0.02
C VAL A 18 -0.57 -3.12 -0.53
N ASP A 19 0.16 -3.67 -1.49
CA ASP A 19 -0.18 -4.95 -2.14
C ASP A 19 -0.32 -6.12 -1.16
N PRO A 20 0.58 -6.31 -0.16
CA PRO A 20 0.42 -7.37 0.83
C PRO A 20 -0.85 -7.21 1.68
N ILE A 21 -1.28 -5.97 1.93
CA ILE A 21 -2.50 -5.68 2.68
C ILE A 21 -3.73 -6.03 1.84
N LEU A 22 -3.74 -5.67 0.56
CA LEU A 22 -4.83 -6.02 -0.36
C LEU A 22 -4.95 -7.55 -0.54
N ASP A 23 -3.82 -8.25 -0.66
CA ASP A 23 -3.79 -9.71 -0.72
C ASP A 23 -4.34 -10.33 0.58
N LYS A 24 -3.95 -9.81 1.74
CA LYS A 24 -4.49 -10.23 3.04
C LYS A 24 -6.00 -10.04 3.14
N ILE A 25 -6.52 -8.87 2.75
CA ILE A 25 -7.97 -8.60 2.73
C ILE A 25 -8.69 -9.57 1.81
N SER A 26 -8.13 -9.86 0.62
CA SER A 26 -8.74 -10.78 -0.34
C SER A 26 -8.90 -12.20 0.23
N LYS A 27 -7.95 -12.63 1.06
CA LYS A 27 -7.93 -13.98 1.66
C LYS A 27 -8.70 -14.08 2.98
N GLN A 28 -8.64 -13.04 3.80
CA GLN A 28 -9.09 -13.10 5.20
C GLN A 28 -10.24 -12.14 5.52
N GLY A 29 -10.61 -11.25 4.59
CA GLY A 29 -11.57 -10.18 4.80
C GLY A 29 -10.99 -8.95 5.51
N ILE A 30 -11.73 -7.85 5.49
CA ILE A 30 -11.26 -6.54 5.97
C ILE A 30 -11.06 -6.48 7.50
N GLN A 31 -11.74 -7.35 8.25
CA GLN A 31 -11.55 -7.48 9.70
C GLN A 31 -10.16 -7.98 10.09
N SER A 32 -9.42 -8.59 9.16
CA SER A 32 -8.04 -9.06 9.40
C SER A 32 -7.03 -7.92 9.57
N LEU A 33 -7.42 -6.68 9.22
CA LEU A 33 -6.54 -5.53 9.27
C LEU A 33 -6.21 -5.11 10.71
N THR A 34 -4.93 -4.81 10.92
CA THR A 34 -4.40 -4.13 12.09
C THR A 34 -4.52 -2.62 11.93
N GLU A 35 -4.35 -1.87 13.03
CA GLU A 35 -4.32 -0.41 12.96
C GLU A 35 -3.19 0.15 12.10
N ARG A 36 -2.02 -0.53 12.08
CA ARG A 36 -0.91 -0.12 11.20
C ARG A 36 -1.32 -0.24 9.74
N GLU A 37 -1.90 -1.38 9.36
CA GLU A 37 -2.32 -1.64 7.97
C GLU A 37 -3.42 -0.67 7.54
N ARG A 38 -4.36 -0.35 8.43
CA ARG A 38 -5.35 0.72 8.18
C ARG A 38 -4.69 2.06 7.86
N ARG A 39 -3.72 2.49 8.68
CA ARG A 39 -2.98 3.75 8.43
C ARG A 39 -2.20 3.75 7.11
N VAL A 40 -1.66 2.60 6.70
CA VAL A 40 -0.97 2.45 5.41
C VAL A 40 -1.95 2.67 4.26
N LEU A 41 -3.13 2.04 4.30
CA LEU A 41 -4.18 2.24 3.30
C LEU A 41 -4.71 3.67 3.27
N ASP A 42 -4.88 4.31 4.44
CA ASP A 42 -5.29 5.72 4.52
C ASP A 42 -4.26 6.64 3.86
N LYS A 43 -2.96 6.39 4.10
CA LYS A 43 -1.87 7.13 3.46
C LYS A 43 -1.86 6.91 1.94
N ALA A 44 -2.06 5.68 1.48
CA ALA A 44 -2.16 5.38 0.05
C ALA A 44 -3.35 6.11 -0.59
N ARG A 45 -4.50 6.16 0.08
CA ARG A 45 -5.70 6.87 -0.40
C ARG A 45 -5.50 8.38 -0.49
N SER A 46 -4.68 8.98 0.38
CA SER A 46 -4.37 10.41 0.34
C SER A 46 -3.51 10.84 -0.85
N LYS A 47 -2.91 9.88 -1.56
CA LYS A 47 -2.04 10.10 -2.73
C LYS A 47 -2.74 9.93 -4.07
N MET A 48 -4.01 9.53 -4.07
CA MET A 48 -4.85 9.30 -5.26
C MET A 48 -5.84 10.45 -5.50
#